data_AF-D3ATV2-F1
#
_entry.id   AF-D3ATV2-F1
#
_cell.length_a   1.000
_cell.length_b   1.000
_cell.length_c   1.000
_cell.angle_alpha   90.00
_cell.angle_beta   90.00
_cell.angle_gamma   90.00
#
_symmetry.space_group_name_H-M   'P 1'
#
loop_
_entity.id
_entity.type
_entity.pdbx_description
1 polymer ?
#
loop_
_entity_poly.entity_id
_entity_poly.type
_entity_poly.pdbx_seq_one_letter_code
_entity_poly.pdbx_strand_id
1 'polypeptide(L)'
;DGYLVGSRGSVGSSFVAYMSGITEVNSLSPHYYCASCHYYDFDSEEVKKYTGMAGCDMPDKTCPVCGHPLTKDGFDIPFETFLGFKGDKEPDIDLNFSGEYQSKAHDYTEVIFGKGQTFRAGTIGTLADKTAYGYVKNYYEEHGVHKRNCEINRIVQGCVGVRRTTGQHPGGIIVLPHGEEIYSFTPVQRPANDMTTMTVTTHFDYHSIDHNLLKLDILGHDDPTMIRMLQDLIGFDPVKDIPLDSREVMSLFQDTSALGITPEDIGGCKLGALGVPEFGTDFAMQMLIDTQPKYFSDLVRIAGLAHGTDVWLGNAQTLIQEGKATIQTAICTRDDIMIYLISMGLEEGLSFTIMESVRKGKGLKPEWEEEMISHGVPDWYIWSCKKIKYMFPKAHAAAYVMMAWRIAYCKVFYPLAYYAAFFSIRANGFSYELMCQGRDKLEYYLADYKKRMDTLSKKEQDTLRDMRIVQEMYARGYDFTPIDIYQAKARHFQIIGGKLMPSLSSIDGLGEKAADAVVDAVKDGKFLSKEDFRNRTKVSKTVCDLMADLGLLGELPESNQLSLFDF
;
A
#
# COMPACT_ATOMS: atom_id res chain seq x y z
N ASP A 1 -6.42 -6.92 20.34
CA ASP A 1 -6.00 -5.51 20.46
C ASP A 1 -6.70 -4.52 19.53
N GLY A 2 -7.78 -4.92 18.85
CA GLY A 2 -8.61 -4.00 18.06
C GLY A 2 -8.07 -3.65 16.67
N TYR A 3 -6.90 -4.17 16.26
CA TYR A 3 -6.33 -3.97 14.93
C TYR A 3 -6.58 -5.19 14.04
N LEU A 4 -7.07 -4.95 12.82
CA LEU A 4 -7.11 -5.96 11.77
C LEU A 4 -5.72 -6.14 11.13
N VAL A 5 -5.51 -7.29 10.50
CA VAL A 5 -4.26 -7.64 9.83
C VAL A 5 -4.58 -7.90 8.36
N GLY A 6 -3.94 -7.15 7.48
CA GLY A 6 -4.05 -7.32 6.04
C GLY A 6 -3.27 -8.55 5.58
N SER A 7 -3.89 -9.34 4.69
CA SER A 7 -3.20 -10.45 4.02
C SER A 7 -2.14 -9.94 3.05
N ARG A 8 -1.05 -10.68 2.90
CA ARG A 8 0.03 -10.34 1.97
C ARG A 8 0.76 -11.57 1.46
N GLY A 9 1.39 -11.41 0.30
CA GLY A 9 2.38 -12.37 -0.20
C GLY A 9 1.77 -13.63 -0.77
N SER A 10 2.51 -14.74 -0.71
CA SER A 10 2.06 -16.01 -1.29
C SER A 10 1.29 -16.92 -0.35
N VAL A 11 1.19 -16.58 0.94
CA VAL A 11 0.49 -17.43 1.93
C VAL A 11 -1.01 -17.56 1.62
N GLY A 12 -1.61 -16.55 0.96
CA GLY A 12 -2.99 -16.60 0.46
C GLY A 12 -3.25 -17.67 -0.63
N SER A 13 -2.22 -18.37 -1.08
CA SER A 13 -2.37 -19.55 -1.95
C SER A 13 -2.72 -20.82 -1.15
N SER A 14 -2.61 -20.76 0.18
CA SER A 14 -2.85 -21.90 1.08
C SER A 14 -4.23 -21.83 1.72
N PHE A 15 -5.09 -22.80 1.39
CA PHE A 15 -6.39 -22.94 2.05
C PHE A 15 -6.26 -23.22 3.55
N VAL A 16 -5.18 -23.89 3.97
CA VAL A 16 -4.87 -24.09 5.40
C VAL A 16 -4.58 -22.76 6.10
N ALA A 17 -3.92 -21.81 5.42
CA ALA A 17 -3.70 -20.48 5.97
C ALA A 17 -5.02 -19.70 6.11
N TYR A 18 -5.94 -19.87 5.15
CA TYR A 18 -7.29 -19.29 5.23
C TYR A 18 -8.07 -19.87 6.42
N MET A 19 -8.11 -21.20 6.55
CA MET A 19 -8.78 -21.90 7.66
C MET A 19 -8.19 -21.58 9.04
N SER A 20 -6.91 -21.21 9.12
CA SER A 20 -6.24 -20.81 10.37
C SER A 20 -6.31 -19.31 10.65
N GLY A 21 -6.95 -18.51 9.78
CA GLY A 21 -7.11 -17.07 9.96
C GLY A 21 -5.83 -16.26 9.72
N ILE A 22 -4.81 -16.85 9.07
CA ILE A 22 -3.57 -16.16 8.68
C ILE A 22 -3.78 -15.31 7.43
N THR A 23 -4.76 -15.66 6.60
CA THR A 23 -5.13 -14.90 5.41
C THR A 23 -6.64 -14.90 5.20
N GLU A 24 -7.15 -13.83 4.58
CA GLU A 24 -8.55 -13.69 4.16
C GLU A 24 -8.78 -14.22 2.75
N VAL A 25 -7.72 -14.58 2.02
CA VAL A 25 -7.82 -15.07 0.65
C VAL A 25 -8.12 -16.57 0.67
N ASN A 26 -9.32 -16.94 0.23
CA ASN A 26 -9.69 -18.33 0.02
C ASN A 26 -9.15 -18.83 -1.33
N SER A 27 -8.16 -19.71 -1.31
CA SER A 27 -7.47 -20.16 -2.53
C SER A 27 -8.24 -21.18 -3.36
N LEU A 28 -9.36 -21.73 -2.86
CA LEU A 28 -10.16 -22.69 -3.60
C LEU A 28 -10.70 -22.10 -4.92
N SER A 29 -11.08 -22.98 -5.84
CA SER A 29 -11.81 -22.59 -7.05
C SER A 29 -13.14 -21.90 -6.68
N PRO A 30 -13.70 -21.06 -7.58
CA PRO A 30 -14.94 -20.34 -7.33
C PRO A 30 -16.06 -21.32 -6.97
N HIS A 31 -16.83 -21.02 -5.94
CA HIS A 31 -17.88 -21.91 -5.48
C HIS A 31 -18.97 -21.17 -4.72
N TYR A 32 -20.12 -21.83 -4.64
CA TYR A 32 -21.15 -21.47 -3.69
C TYR A 32 -21.08 -22.34 -2.44
N TYR A 33 -21.43 -21.77 -1.29
CA TYR A 33 -21.78 -22.56 -0.12
C TYR A 33 -22.92 -21.91 0.69
N CYS A 34 -23.67 -22.73 1.43
CA CYS A 34 -24.70 -22.27 2.33
C CYS A 34 -24.21 -22.34 3.78
N ALA A 35 -24.13 -21.21 4.46
CA ALA A 35 -23.76 -21.15 5.87
C ALA A 35 -24.75 -21.87 6.81
N SER A 36 -26.01 -22.08 6.38
CA SER A 36 -27.06 -22.66 7.21
C SER A 36 -27.18 -24.17 7.11
N CYS A 37 -27.08 -24.74 5.89
CA CYS A 37 -27.24 -26.18 5.67
C CYS A 37 -26.01 -26.87 5.05
N HIS A 38 -24.91 -26.14 4.87
CA HIS A 38 -23.64 -26.63 4.33
C HIS A 38 -23.71 -27.25 2.93
N TYR A 39 -24.76 -26.94 2.16
CA TYR A 39 -24.76 -27.18 0.71
C TYR A 39 -23.57 -26.45 0.07
N TYR A 40 -22.94 -27.07 -0.93
CA TYR A 40 -21.87 -26.47 -1.70
C TYR A 40 -22.01 -26.81 -3.19
N ASP A 41 -21.41 -25.99 -4.06
CA ASP A 41 -21.37 -26.20 -5.51
C ASP A 41 -20.06 -25.66 -6.10
N PHE A 42 -19.18 -26.57 -6.53
CA PHE A 42 -17.95 -26.29 -7.29
C PHE A 42 -18.07 -26.70 -8.77
N ASP A 43 -18.93 -27.68 -9.06
CA ASP A 43 -18.83 -28.50 -10.27
C ASP A 43 -19.94 -28.24 -11.27
N SER A 44 -20.94 -27.42 -10.93
CA SER A 44 -22.01 -27.11 -11.88
C SER A 44 -21.47 -26.40 -13.11
N GLU A 45 -22.12 -26.63 -14.26
CA GLU A 45 -21.78 -25.96 -15.52
C GLU A 45 -21.94 -24.43 -15.45
N GLU A 46 -22.63 -23.91 -14.43
CA GLU A 46 -22.69 -22.49 -14.13
C GLU A 46 -21.39 -22.02 -13.45
N VAL A 47 -20.96 -22.71 -12.39
CA VAL A 47 -19.74 -22.37 -11.64
C VAL A 47 -18.48 -22.53 -12.51
N LYS A 48 -18.40 -23.58 -13.33
CA LYS A 48 -17.27 -23.81 -14.26
C LYS A 48 -17.07 -22.69 -15.29
N LYS A 49 -18.06 -21.84 -15.56
CA LYS A 49 -17.89 -20.66 -16.44
C LYS A 49 -17.00 -19.59 -15.80
N TYR A 50 -16.82 -19.65 -14.49
CA TYR A 50 -16.02 -18.72 -13.70
C TYR A 50 -14.65 -19.30 -13.31
N THR A 51 -14.25 -20.46 -13.83
CA THR A 51 -12.90 -21.00 -13.61
C THR A 51 -11.84 -19.95 -13.98
N GLY A 52 -10.83 -19.78 -13.13
CA GLY A 52 -9.80 -18.74 -13.24
C GLY A 52 -10.23 -17.36 -12.72
N MET A 53 -11.49 -17.17 -12.32
CA MET A 53 -12.02 -15.94 -11.72
C MET A 53 -12.18 -16.08 -10.19
N ALA A 54 -12.81 -15.09 -9.56
CA ALA A 54 -13.14 -15.06 -8.15
C ALA A 54 -14.63 -15.38 -7.96
N GLY A 55 -14.98 -16.06 -6.87
CA GLY A 55 -16.36 -16.42 -6.55
C GLY A 55 -17.28 -15.20 -6.48
N CYS A 56 -16.77 -14.05 -6.00
CA CYS A 56 -17.55 -12.81 -5.95
C CYS A 56 -18.02 -12.30 -7.32
N ASP A 57 -17.43 -12.77 -8.43
CA ASP A 57 -17.88 -12.43 -9.79
C ASP A 57 -19.13 -13.21 -10.22
N MET A 58 -19.51 -14.25 -9.48
CA MET A 58 -20.71 -15.03 -9.75
C MET A 58 -21.99 -14.29 -9.31
N PRO A 59 -23.13 -14.55 -9.96
CA PRO A 59 -24.40 -13.93 -9.60
C PRO A 59 -24.90 -14.40 -8.23
N ASP A 60 -25.77 -13.62 -7.58
CA ASP A 60 -26.40 -14.08 -6.35
C ASP A 60 -27.34 -15.27 -6.61
N LYS A 61 -27.33 -16.23 -5.69
CA LYS A 61 -28.12 -17.46 -5.82
C LYS A 61 -28.71 -17.87 -4.48
N THR A 62 -29.85 -18.53 -4.54
CA THR A 62 -30.52 -19.10 -3.37
C THR A 62 -30.18 -20.58 -3.23
N CYS A 63 -29.99 -21.05 -2.00
CA CYS A 63 -29.67 -22.43 -1.70
C CYS A 63 -30.82 -23.34 -2.14
N PRO A 64 -30.56 -24.35 -3.01
CA PRO A 64 -31.60 -25.23 -3.50
C PRO A 64 -32.14 -26.19 -2.43
N VAL A 65 -31.45 -26.31 -1.29
CA VAL A 65 -31.82 -27.23 -0.19
C VAL A 65 -32.66 -26.51 0.87
N CYS A 66 -32.22 -25.33 1.34
CA CYS A 66 -32.85 -24.66 2.48
C CYS A 66 -33.42 -23.25 2.18
N GLY A 67 -33.28 -22.74 0.95
CA GLY A 67 -33.84 -21.45 0.57
C GLY A 67 -33.11 -20.20 1.09
N HIS A 68 -32.02 -20.34 1.86
CA HIS A 68 -31.19 -19.20 2.29
C HIS A 68 -30.28 -18.71 1.15
N PRO A 69 -29.86 -17.43 1.13
CA PRO A 69 -28.85 -16.94 0.20
C PRO A 69 -27.55 -17.76 0.28
N LEU A 70 -26.94 -18.04 -0.87
CA LEU A 70 -25.64 -18.69 -0.95
C LEU A 70 -24.51 -17.65 -0.83
N THR A 71 -23.46 -18.01 -0.13
CA THR A 71 -22.20 -17.28 -0.11
C THR A 71 -21.38 -17.67 -1.34
N LYS A 72 -20.66 -16.70 -1.88
CA LYS A 72 -19.75 -16.85 -3.03
C LYS A 72 -18.32 -16.68 -2.54
N ASP A 73 -17.44 -17.61 -2.89
CA ASP A 73 -16.05 -17.55 -2.42
C ASP A 73 -15.10 -18.31 -3.36
N GLY A 74 -13.80 -18.21 -3.09
CA GLY A 74 -12.72 -18.84 -3.85
C GLY A 74 -12.11 -17.91 -4.90
N PHE A 75 -10.78 -17.85 -4.95
CA PHE A 75 -10.01 -17.03 -5.89
C PHE A 75 -9.26 -17.84 -6.95
N ASP A 76 -9.39 -19.17 -6.94
CA ASP A 76 -8.72 -20.09 -7.86
C ASP A 76 -7.20 -19.87 -7.89
N ILE A 77 -6.54 -20.17 -6.76
CA ILE A 77 -5.11 -19.94 -6.57
C ILE A 77 -4.44 -21.27 -6.21
N PRO A 78 -3.46 -21.73 -7.01
CA PRO A 78 -2.80 -23.01 -6.77
C PRO A 78 -1.88 -22.94 -5.55
N PHE A 79 -1.93 -23.97 -4.70
CA PHE A 79 -1.14 -24.05 -3.47
C PHE A 79 0.37 -24.01 -3.74
N GLU A 80 0.79 -24.56 -4.87
CA GLU A 80 2.18 -24.72 -5.29
C GLU A 80 2.87 -23.38 -5.52
N THR A 81 2.12 -22.30 -5.74
CA THR A 81 2.65 -20.93 -5.70
C THR A 81 3.35 -20.61 -4.37
N PHE A 82 2.90 -21.23 -3.27
CA PHE A 82 3.48 -21.08 -1.93
C PHE A 82 4.70 -21.99 -1.72
N LEU A 83 4.56 -23.31 -1.82
CA LEU A 83 5.60 -24.29 -1.43
C LEU A 83 6.29 -25.03 -2.59
N GLY A 84 5.88 -24.77 -3.83
CA GLY A 84 6.25 -25.61 -4.98
C GLY A 84 5.63 -27.00 -4.91
N PHE A 85 5.99 -27.85 -5.86
CA PHE A 85 5.49 -29.24 -5.92
C PHE A 85 6.29 -30.19 -5.03
N LYS A 86 7.58 -29.90 -4.78
CA LYS A 86 8.49 -30.80 -4.05
C LYS A 86 8.89 -30.28 -2.67
N GLY A 87 8.32 -29.16 -2.21
CA GLY A 87 8.76 -28.47 -1.00
C GLY A 87 10.18 -27.90 -1.14
N ASP A 88 10.62 -27.66 -2.38
CA ASP A 88 11.94 -27.16 -2.76
C ASP A 88 12.02 -25.62 -2.68
N LYS A 89 10.92 -24.98 -2.28
CA LYS A 89 10.87 -23.56 -1.97
C LYS A 89 10.61 -23.38 -0.49
N GLU A 90 11.43 -22.56 0.15
CA GLU A 90 11.24 -22.07 1.52
C GLU A 90 10.45 -20.75 1.45
N PRO A 91 9.15 -20.73 1.80
CA PRO A 91 8.38 -19.50 1.75
C PRO A 91 8.38 -18.78 3.09
N ASP A 92 8.34 -17.45 3.01
CA ASP A 92 8.05 -16.59 4.15
C ASP A 92 6.53 -16.43 4.32
N ILE A 93 6.10 -16.07 5.53
CA ILE A 93 4.72 -15.62 5.81
C ILE A 93 4.73 -14.10 5.96
N ASP A 94 4.03 -13.42 5.07
CA ASP A 94 3.89 -11.97 5.04
C ASP A 94 2.56 -11.54 5.66
N LEU A 95 2.59 -10.60 6.60
CA LEU A 95 1.40 -10.00 7.22
C LEU A 95 1.52 -8.48 7.25
N ASN A 96 0.48 -7.79 6.82
CA ASN A 96 0.39 -6.33 6.93
C ASN A 96 -0.34 -5.95 8.22
N PHE A 97 0.41 -5.48 9.22
CA PHE A 97 -0.13 -4.86 10.43
C PHE A 97 -0.30 -3.36 10.23
N SER A 98 -1.16 -2.74 11.04
CA SER A 98 -1.12 -1.28 11.18
C SER A 98 0.25 -0.84 11.66
N GLY A 99 0.78 0.25 11.08
CA GLY A 99 2.05 0.84 11.53
C GLY A 99 2.07 1.19 13.03
N GLU A 100 0.91 1.52 13.60
CA GLU A 100 0.75 1.81 15.03
C GLU A 100 0.87 0.57 15.92
N TYR A 101 0.59 -0.60 15.37
CA TYR A 101 0.58 -1.88 16.10
C TYR A 101 1.80 -2.76 15.81
N GLN A 102 2.50 -2.48 14.71
CA GLN A 102 3.59 -3.32 14.20
C GLN A 102 4.65 -3.64 15.27
N SER A 103 5.08 -2.65 16.05
CA SER A 103 6.07 -2.82 17.12
C SER A 103 5.60 -3.81 18.20
N LYS A 104 4.33 -3.75 18.59
CA LYS A 104 3.73 -4.68 19.56
C LYS A 104 3.66 -6.11 19.00
N ALA A 105 3.32 -6.25 17.71
CA ALA A 105 3.30 -7.55 17.05
C ALA A 105 4.69 -8.19 17.00
N HIS A 106 5.73 -7.37 16.79
CA HIS A 106 7.11 -7.83 16.87
C HIS A 106 7.51 -8.26 18.29
N ASP A 107 7.17 -7.48 19.31
CA ASP A 107 7.51 -7.84 20.69
C ASP A 107 6.80 -9.14 21.13
N TYR A 108 5.61 -9.40 20.60
CA TYR A 108 4.87 -10.62 20.88
C TYR A 108 5.54 -11.88 20.35
N THR A 109 6.42 -11.80 19.35
CA THR A 109 7.17 -12.99 18.87
C THR A 109 8.10 -13.54 19.94
N GLU A 110 8.68 -12.69 20.81
CA GLU A 110 9.48 -13.13 21.95
C GLU A 110 8.65 -13.88 23.00
N VAL A 111 7.35 -13.59 23.10
CA VAL A 111 6.44 -14.33 23.99
C VAL A 111 6.17 -15.72 23.45
N ILE A 112 6.00 -15.86 22.13
CA ILE A 112 5.70 -17.14 21.47
C ILE A 112 6.93 -18.04 21.43
N PHE A 113 8.05 -17.54 20.93
CA PHE A 113 9.26 -18.34 20.69
C PHE A 113 10.26 -18.31 21.85
N GLY A 114 10.04 -17.43 22.82
CA GLY A 114 10.92 -17.24 23.96
C GLY A 114 11.90 -16.07 23.76
N LYS A 115 12.18 -15.38 24.86
CA LYS A 115 13.11 -14.24 24.89
C LYS A 115 14.50 -14.67 24.41
N GLY A 116 15.05 -13.92 23.45
CA GLY A 116 16.36 -14.21 22.86
C GLY A 116 16.34 -15.25 21.73
N GLN A 117 15.17 -15.76 21.33
CA GLN A 117 15.01 -16.67 20.19
C GLN A 117 14.52 -15.96 18.91
N THR A 118 14.33 -14.64 18.96
CA THR A 118 13.93 -13.85 17.80
C THR A 118 14.80 -12.63 17.64
N PHE A 119 15.18 -12.32 16.39
CA PHE A 119 16.04 -11.18 16.06
C PHE A 119 15.44 -10.38 14.92
N ARG A 120 15.67 -9.06 14.90
CA ARG A 120 15.34 -8.26 13.72
C ARG A 120 16.31 -8.59 12.60
N ALA A 121 15.81 -8.77 11.38
CA ALA A 121 16.70 -8.83 10.23
C ALA A 121 17.42 -7.47 10.07
N GLY A 122 18.75 -7.49 10.00
CA GLY A 122 19.57 -6.31 9.74
C GLY A 122 19.57 -5.93 8.26
N THR A 123 19.84 -4.66 7.98
CA THR A 123 20.06 -4.17 6.61
C THR A 123 21.38 -3.41 6.50
N ILE A 124 22.03 -3.52 5.34
CA ILE A 124 23.26 -2.80 5.03
C ILE A 124 22.94 -1.71 4.01
N GLY A 125 23.00 -0.45 4.45
CA GLY A 125 22.79 0.70 3.58
C GLY A 125 24.04 1.00 2.76
N THR A 126 23.94 0.93 1.45
CA THR A 126 25.06 1.19 0.52
C THR A 126 24.91 2.54 -0.18
N LEU A 127 26.00 3.03 -0.79
CA LEU A 127 25.94 4.21 -1.65
C LEU A 127 25.21 3.88 -2.96
N ALA A 128 24.10 4.58 -3.22
CA ALA A 128 23.42 4.60 -4.51
C ALA A 128 23.92 5.75 -5.38
N ASP A 129 23.65 5.71 -6.69
CA ASP A 129 24.17 6.65 -7.69
C ASP A 129 23.99 8.12 -7.31
N LYS A 130 22.79 8.52 -6.83
CA LYS A 130 22.51 9.92 -6.47
C LYS A 130 23.40 10.43 -5.33
N THR A 131 23.60 9.62 -4.30
CA THR A 131 24.45 10.00 -3.15
C THR A 131 25.92 10.00 -3.53
N ALA A 132 26.36 8.97 -4.27
CA ALA A 132 27.73 8.89 -4.77
C ALA A 132 28.06 10.08 -5.69
N TYR A 133 27.14 10.46 -6.57
CA TYR A 133 27.28 11.65 -7.43
C TYR A 133 27.44 12.93 -6.61
N GLY A 134 26.62 13.12 -5.58
CA GLY A 134 26.75 14.25 -4.66
C GLY A 134 28.12 14.31 -3.99
N TYR A 135 28.65 13.18 -3.51
CA TYR A 135 29.98 13.11 -2.89
C TYR A 135 31.11 13.45 -3.87
N VAL A 136 31.11 12.84 -5.06
CA VAL A 136 32.15 13.07 -6.06
C VAL A 136 32.14 14.52 -6.53
N LYS A 137 30.94 15.10 -6.74
CA LYS A 137 30.78 16.49 -7.15
C LYS A 137 31.28 17.46 -6.07
N ASN A 138 30.82 17.30 -4.83
CA ASN A 138 31.23 18.15 -3.71
C ASN A 138 32.75 18.08 -3.47
N TYR A 139 33.34 16.88 -3.55
CA TYR A 139 34.79 16.71 -3.43
C TYR A 139 35.54 17.56 -4.45
N TYR A 140 35.16 17.51 -5.73
CA TYR A 140 35.83 18.28 -6.77
C TYR A 140 35.58 19.80 -6.64
N GLU A 141 34.38 20.21 -6.23
CA GLU A 141 34.04 21.61 -5.96
C GLU A 141 34.88 22.19 -4.81
N GLU A 142 35.01 21.46 -3.69
CA GLU A 142 35.82 21.86 -2.53
C GLU A 142 37.32 21.98 -2.87
N HIS A 143 37.80 21.17 -3.83
CA HIS A 143 39.20 21.21 -4.29
C HIS A 143 39.42 22.19 -5.45
N GLY A 144 38.38 22.91 -5.91
CA GLY A 144 38.48 23.84 -7.04
C GLY A 144 38.84 23.19 -8.37
N VAL A 145 38.61 21.87 -8.51
CA VAL A 145 38.96 21.10 -9.72
C VAL A 145 37.71 20.84 -10.53
N HIS A 146 37.67 21.31 -11.77
CA HIS A 146 36.58 20.97 -12.67
C HIS A 146 36.84 19.62 -13.38
N LYS A 147 35.84 18.73 -13.39
CA LYS A 147 35.86 17.48 -14.14
C LYS A 147 34.65 17.38 -15.06
N ARG A 148 34.85 16.75 -16.22
CA ARG A 148 33.76 16.44 -17.15
C ARG A 148 32.80 15.44 -16.52
N ASN A 149 31.50 15.55 -16.83
CA ASN A 149 30.48 14.65 -16.31
C ASN A 149 30.77 13.16 -16.58
N CYS A 150 31.42 12.82 -17.70
CA CYS A 150 31.82 11.43 -17.97
C CYS A 150 32.81 10.88 -16.95
N GLU A 151 33.75 11.70 -16.47
CA GLU A 151 34.71 11.28 -15.44
C GLU A 151 34.05 11.20 -14.06
N ILE A 152 33.16 12.15 -13.75
CA ILE A 152 32.34 12.11 -12.52
C ILE A 152 31.54 10.80 -12.51
N ASN A 153 30.80 10.50 -13.59
CA ASN A 153 29.99 9.30 -13.69
C ASN A 153 30.83 8.01 -13.60
N ARG A 154 32.04 7.98 -14.20
CA ARG A 154 32.96 6.85 -14.05
C ARG A 154 33.36 6.61 -12.59
N ILE A 155 33.69 7.66 -11.85
CA ILE A 155 34.08 7.56 -10.44
C ILE A 155 32.88 7.15 -9.58
N VAL A 156 31.69 7.71 -9.86
CA VAL A 156 30.44 7.34 -9.18
C VAL A 156 30.23 5.82 -9.21
N GLN A 157 30.41 5.18 -10.37
CA GLN A 157 30.30 3.72 -10.48
C GLN A 157 31.29 2.96 -9.59
N GLY A 158 32.47 3.52 -9.32
CA GLY A 158 33.45 2.95 -8.37
C GLY A 158 33.11 3.16 -6.90
N CYS A 159 32.17 4.06 -6.58
CA CYS A 159 31.70 4.32 -5.22
C CYS A 159 30.39 3.61 -4.88
N VAL A 160 29.58 3.28 -5.90
CA VAL A 160 28.30 2.58 -5.71
C VAL A 160 28.53 1.22 -5.06
N GLY A 161 27.66 0.84 -4.12
CA GLY A 161 27.75 -0.43 -3.40
C GLY A 161 28.67 -0.40 -2.17
N VAL A 162 29.46 0.65 -1.96
CA VAL A 162 30.23 0.82 -0.72
C VAL A 162 29.27 0.97 0.46
N ARG A 163 29.49 0.20 1.53
CA ARG A 163 28.71 0.28 2.77
C ARG A 163 28.83 1.68 3.39
N ARG A 164 27.69 2.26 3.76
CA ARG A 164 27.58 3.56 4.43
C ARG A 164 27.01 3.44 5.84
N THR A 165 25.94 2.68 6.01
CA THR A 165 25.21 2.57 7.28
C THR A 165 24.70 1.14 7.51
N THR A 166 24.13 0.90 8.68
CA THR A 166 23.35 -0.31 8.98
C THR A 166 21.99 0.12 9.50
N GLY A 167 20.97 -0.69 9.26
CA GLY A 167 19.58 -0.39 9.61
C GLY A 167 18.81 -1.64 9.99
N GLN A 168 17.48 -1.52 9.92
CA GLN A 168 16.54 -2.58 10.25
C GLN A 168 15.77 -2.98 9.00
N HIS A 169 15.45 -4.27 8.87
CA HIS A 169 14.46 -4.71 7.89
C HIS A 169 13.09 -4.14 8.27
N PRO A 170 12.26 -3.71 7.29
CA PRO A 170 10.98 -3.07 7.57
C PRO A 170 9.99 -3.90 8.41
N GLY A 171 10.15 -5.23 8.46
CA GLY A 171 9.27 -6.09 9.27
C GLY A 171 9.78 -7.50 9.56
N GLY A 172 11.02 -7.81 9.17
CA GLY A 172 11.53 -9.18 9.17
C GLY A 172 12.00 -9.60 10.55
N ILE A 173 11.35 -10.62 11.11
CA ILE A 173 11.76 -11.28 12.35
C ILE A 173 12.35 -12.63 12.00
N ILE A 174 13.62 -12.82 12.34
CA ILE A 174 14.33 -14.09 12.22
C ILE A 174 14.04 -14.94 13.45
N VAL A 175 13.56 -16.17 13.24
CA VAL A 175 13.24 -17.11 14.30
C VAL A 175 14.36 -18.14 14.43
N LEU A 176 14.96 -18.19 15.62
CA LEU A 176 16.01 -19.15 15.95
C LEU A 176 15.38 -20.45 16.45
N PRO A 177 15.77 -21.63 15.92
CA PRO A 177 15.34 -22.90 16.45
C PRO A 177 15.80 -23.10 17.90
N HIS A 178 14.94 -23.70 18.72
CA HIS A 178 15.30 -24.04 20.09
C HIS A 178 16.54 -24.95 20.15
N GLY A 179 17.52 -24.55 20.96
CA GLY A 179 18.77 -25.28 21.16
C GLY A 179 19.93 -24.80 20.29
N GLU A 180 19.66 -23.93 19.31
CA GLU A 180 20.69 -23.26 18.53
C GLU A 180 21.09 -21.92 19.16
N GLU A 181 22.29 -21.45 18.81
CA GLU A 181 22.74 -20.09 19.11
C GLU A 181 22.77 -19.26 17.83
N ILE A 182 22.36 -17.99 17.92
CA ILE A 182 22.36 -17.10 16.74
C ILE A 182 23.74 -17.00 16.09
N TYR A 183 24.81 -17.13 16.90
CA TYR A 183 26.21 -17.06 16.47
C TYR A 183 26.63 -18.23 15.56
N SER A 184 25.87 -19.32 15.52
CA SER A 184 26.05 -20.39 14.52
C SER A 184 25.72 -19.91 13.10
N PHE A 185 24.94 -18.84 12.96
CA PHE A 185 24.44 -18.33 11.67
C PHE A 185 24.99 -16.95 11.35
N THR A 186 24.96 -16.02 12.31
CA THR A 186 25.35 -14.62 12.07
C THR A 186 25.74 -13.91 13.38
N PRO A 187 26.72 -12.99 13.34
CA PRO A 187 26.89 -12.03 14.42
C PRO A 187 25.63 -11.18 14.61
N VAL A 188 25.53 -10.48 15.74
CA VAL A 188 24.43 -9.53 16.01
C VAL A 188 24.97 -8.15 16.35
N GLN A 189 24.15 -7.13 16.15
CA GLN A 189 24.49 -5.74 16.45
C GLN A 189 23.25 -4.90 16.82
N ARG A 190 23.47 -3.62 17.13
CA ARG A 190 22.40 -2.62 17.18
C ARG A 190 22.28 -1.95 15.81
N PRO A 191 21.06 -1.61 15.34
CA PRO A 191 20.90 -0.89 14.10
C PRO A 191 21.53 0.50 14.21
N ALA A 192 22.24 0.92 13.17
CA ALA A 192 22.97 2.20 13.13
C ALA A 192 23.94 2.44 14.31
N ASN A 193 24.35 1.39 15.03
CA ASN A 193 25.10 1.48 16.29
C ASN A 193 24.42 2.33 17.38
N ASP A 194 23.10 2.47 17.32
CA ASP A 194 22.35 3.17 18.37
C ASP A 194 22.23 2.25 19.60
N MET A 195 22.98 2.57 20.65
CA MET A 195 22.97 1.79 21.89
C MET A 195 21.77 2.09 22.79
N THR A 196 20.94 3.07 22.43
CA THR A 196 19.71 3.41 23.17
C THR A 196 18.52 2.52 22.80
N THR A 197 18.55 1.89 21.61
CA THR A 197 17.50 0.96 21.21
C THR A 197 17.66 -0.42 21.82
N MET A 198 16.54 -1.01 22.23
CA MET A 198 16.46 -2.38 22.71
C MET A 198 16.43 -3.41 21.58
N THR A 199 16.26 -2.97 20.33
CA THR A 199 16.27 -3.83 19.14
C THR A 199 17.66 -4.39 18.85
N VAL A 200 17.76 -5.71 18.72
CA VAL A 200 18.96 -6.41 18.23
C VAL A 200 18.72 -6.85 16.79
N THR A 201 19.66 -6.53 15.90
CA THR A 201 19.62 -6.95 14.49
C THR A 201 20.67 -8.00 14.17
N THR A 202 20.39 -8.90 13.23
CA THR A 202 21.42 -9.71 12.59
C THR A 202 22.46 -8.82 11.91
N HIS A 203 23.73 -9.25 11.91
CA HIS A 203 24.80 -8.51 11.23
C HIS A 203 24.78 -8.76 9.73
N PHE A 204 24.51 -10.01 9.34
CA PHE A 204 24.19 -10.34 7.96
C PHE A 204 22.77 -9.89 7.62
N ASP A 205 22.59 -9.41 6.40
CA ASP A 205 21.24 -9.23 5.85
C ASP A 205 20.57 -10.59 5.64
N TYR A 206 19.25 -10.59 5.51
CA TYR A 206 18.47 -11.83 5.36
C TYR A 206 18.89 -12.64 4.14
N HIS A 207 19.25 -11.98 3.02
CA HIS A 207 19.68 -12.67 1.79
C HIS A 207 20.89 -13.58 1.99
N SER A 208 21.70 -13.33 3.00
CA SER A 208 22.87 -14.14 3.31
C SER A 208 22.55 -15.39 4.15
N ILE A 209 21.34 -15.48 4.72
CA ILE A 209 20.91 -16.51 5.68
C ILE A 209 19.49 -17.05 5.41
N ASP A 210 18.90 -16.75 4.25
CA ASP A 210 17.51 -17.08 3.90
C ASP A 210 17.26 -18.59 3.79
N HIS A 211 18.29 -19.36 3.46
CA HIS A 211 18.28 -20.83 3.44
C HIS A 211 18.56 -21.50 4.80
N ASN A 212 18.75 -20.72 5.86
CA ASN A 212 19.15 -21.25 7.17
C ASN A 212 18.08 -21.05 8.24
N LEU A 213 17.41 -19.91 8.25
CA LEU A 213 16.48 -19.51 9.30
C LEU A 213 15.19 -19.00 8.69
N LEU A 214 14.06 -19.42 9.27
CA LEU A 214 12.75 -18.92 8.88
C LEU A 214 12.57 -17.45 9.29
N LYS A 215 11.83 -16.72 8.46
CA LYS A 215 11.48 -15.31 8.69
C LYS A 215 9.97 -15.12 8.74
N LEU A 216 9.53 -14.35 9.72
CA LEU A 216 8.18 -13.78 9.77
C LEU A 216 8.25 -12.33 9.29
N ASP A 217 7.57 -12.00 8.19
CA ASP A 217 7.49 -10.63 7.69
C ASP A 217 6.26 -9.93 8.27
N ILE A 218 6.45 -9.36 9.46
CA ILE A 218 5.47 -8.56 10.20
C ILE A 218 5.63 -7.10 9.75
N LEU A 219 4.98 -6.73 8.65
CA LEU A 219 5.15 -5.46 7.96
C LEU A 219 4.15 -4.41 8.45
N GLY A 220 4.55 -3.14 8.45
CA GLY A 220 3.67 -2.00 8.70
C GLY A 220 3.05 -1.52 7.41
N HIS A 221 1.74 -1.30 7.40
CA HIS A 221 0.99 -0.83 6.23
C HIS A 221 -0.14 0.12 6.62
N ASP A 222 -0.51 1.02 5.72
CA ASP A 222 -1.55 2.02 5.94
C ASP A 222 -2.96 1.43 5.77
N ASP A 223 -3.14 0.43 4.89
CA ASP A 223 -4.44 -0.22 4.66
C ASP A 223 -5.11 -0.71 5.95
N PRO A 224 -4.44 -1.49 6.83
CA PRO A 224 -5.04 -1.88 8.10
C PRO A 224 -5.38 -0.70 9.01
N THR A 225 -4.53 0.33 9.04
CA THR A 225 -4.77 1.55 9.82
C THR A 225 -5.99 2.31 9.31
N MET A 226 -6.12 2.44 7.98
CA MET A 226 -7.23 3.13 7.33
C MET A 226 -8.54 2.36 7.51
N ILE A 227 -8.56 1.04 7.31
CA ILE A 227 -9.76 0.22 7.53
C ILE A 227 -10.16 0.27 9.01
N ARG A 228 -9.20 0.28 9.94
CA ARG A 228 -9.50 0.40 11.37
C ARG A 228 -10.19 1.72 11.70
N MET A 229 -9.66 2.83 11.19
CA MET A 229 -10.30 4.14 11.36
C MET A 229 -11.68 4.20 10.69
N LEU A 230 -11.83 3.59 9.51
CA LEU A 230 -13.13 3.49 8.83
C LEU A 230 -14.13 2.70 9.66
N GLN A 231 -13.75 1.55 10.21
CA GLN A 231 -14.58 0.74 11.10
C GLN A 231 -15.09 1.56 12.29
N ASP A 232 -14.21 2.32 12.93
CA ASP A 232 -14.57 3.17 14.07
C ASP A 232 -15.53 4.31 13.67
N LEU A 233 -15.47 4.80 12.43
CA LEU A 233 -16.31 5.88 11.93
C LEU A 233 -17.67 5.40 11.39
N ILE A 234 -17.73 4.23 10.76
CA ILE A 234 -18.97 3.70 10.14
C ILE A 234 -19.77 2.79 11.08
N GLY A 235 -19.13 2.24 12.11
CA GLY A 235 -19.80 1.48 13.18
C GLY A 235 -20.06 -0.01 12.91
N PHE A 236 -19.57 -0.55 11.80
CA PHE A 236 -19.64 -1.98 11.46
C PHE A 236 -18.30 -2.45 10.89
N ASP A 237 -18.08 -3.77 10.78
CA ASP A 237 -16.80 -4.36 10.40
C ASP A 237 -16.63 -4.40 8.87
N PRO A 238 -15.75 -3.57 8.27
CA PRO A 238 -15.57 -3.52 6.83
C PRO A 238 -15.10 -4.86 6.24
N VAL A 239 -14.46 -5.70 7.05
CA VAL A 239 -13.92 -6.99 6.60
C VAL A 239 -15.03 -8.01 6.37
N LYS A 240 -16.03 -8.00 7.27
CA LYS A 240 -17.12 -8.99 7.29
C LYS A 240 -18.34 -8.54 6.53
N ASP A 241 -18.65 -7.25 6.58
CA ASP A 241 -19.97 -6.74 6.21
C ASP A 241 -19.98 -6.08 4.81
N ILE A 242 -18.81 -5.74 4.24
CA ILE A 242 -18.73 -5.12 2.90
C ILE A 242 -18.67 -6.20 1.81
N PRO A 243 -19.62 -6.22 0.86
CA PRO A 243 -19.62 -7.18 -0.23
C PRO A 243 -18.58 -6.83 -1.30
N LEU A 244 -17.99 -7.85 -1.94
CA LEU A 244 -16.94 -7.72 -2.97
C LEU A 244 -17.48 -7.61 -4.41
N ASP A 245 -18.78 -7.33 -4.58
CA ASP A 245 -19.49 -7.37 -5.86
C ASP A 245 -20.49 -6.20 -6.08
N SER A 246 -20.46 -5.17 -5.21
CA SER A 246 -21.23 -3.93 -5.41
C SER A 246 -20.96 -3.29 -6.77
N ARG A 247 -22.04 -3.05 -7.52
CA ARG A 247 -21.99 -2.42 -8.85
C ARG A 247 -21.60 -0.95 -8.77
N GLU A 248 -22.07 -0.24 -7.75
CA GLU A 248 -21.73 1.16 -7.51
C GLU A 248 -20.23 1.31 -7.25
N VAL A 249 -19.63 0.41 -6.46
CA VAL A 249 -18.18 0.39 -6.23
C VAL A 249 -17.43 0.06 -7.52
N MET A 250 -17.88 -0.95 -8.28
CA MET A 250 -17.27 -1.28 -9.57
C MET A 250 -17.25 -0.09 -10.53
N SER A 251 -18.32 0.73 -10.54
CA SER A 251 -18.41 1.86 -11.47
C SER A 251 -17.35 2.95 -11.22
N LEU A 252 -16.75 3.05 -10.02
CA LEU A 252 -15.62 3.97 -9.77
C LEU A 252 -14.42 3.70 -10.69
N PHE A 253 -14.25 2.44 -11.11
CA PHE A 253 -13.16 2.01 -11.98
C PHE A 253 -13.50 2.17 -13.46
N GLN A 254 -14.71 2.64 -13.78
CA GLN A 254 -15.22 2.81 -15.14
C GLN A 254 -15.54 4.28 -15.47
N ASP A 255 -16.12 5.01 -14.52
CA ASP A 255 -16.50 6.41 -14.66
C ASP A 255 -16.63 7.13 -13.28
N THR A 256 -17.20 8.34 -13.27
CA THR A 256 -17.42 9.17 -12.06
C THR A 256 -18.86 9.10 -11.52
N SER A 257 -19.73 8.26 -12.10
CA SER A 257 -21.17 8.26 -11.82
C SER A 257 -21.52 7.94 -10.36
N ALA A 258 -20.84 6.97 -9.74
CA ALA A 258 -21.01 6.63 -8.33
C ALA A 258 -20.61 7.76 -7.36
N LEU A 259 -19.86 8.76 -7.83
CA LEU A 259 -19.50 9.93 -7.02
C LEU A 259 -20.51 11.07 -7.18
N GLY A 260 -21.39 11.03 -8.18
CA GLY A 260 -22.37 12.09 -8.46
C GLY A 260 -21.78 13.35 -9.08
N ILE A 261 -20.62 13.25 -9.73
CA ILE A 261 -19.87 14.38 -10.34
C ILE A 261 -19.50 14.05 -11.79
N THR A 262 -19.10 15.06 -12.57
CA THR A 262 -18.56 14.84 -13.93
C THR A 262 -17.02 14.90 -13.95
N PRO A 263 -16.36 14.34 -14.98
CA PRO A 263 -14.90 14.45 -15.11
C PRO A 263 -14.39 15.89 -15.05
N GLU A 264 -15.14 16.85 -15.58
CA GLU A 264 -14.79 18.27 -15.59
C GLU A 264 -14.68 18.86 -14.18
N ASP A 265 -15.48 18.39 -13.22
CA ASP A 265 -15.45 18.85 -11.84
C ASP A 265 -14.13 18.53 -11.11
N ILE A 266 -13.41 17.52 -11.61
CA ILE A 266 -12.14 17.02 -11.05
C ILE A 266 -10.99 17.12 -12.05
N GLY A 267 -11.02 18.16 -12.88
CA GLY A 267 -9.92 18.51 -13.78
C GLY A 267 -9.71 17.52 -14.92
N GLY A 268 -10.77 16.86 -15.38
CA GLY A 268 -10.78 15.93 -16.51
C GLY A 268 -10.49 14.47 -16.14
N CYS A 269 -10.43 14.14 -14.85
CA CYS A 269 -10.24 12.75 -14.41
C CYS A 269 -11.49 11.94 -14.73
N LYS A 270 -11.34 10.92 -15.58
CA LYS A 270 -12.48 10.15 -16.13
C LYS A 270 -13.04 9.10 -15.17
N LEU A 271 -12.33 8.79 -14.08
CA LEU A 271 -12.64 7.67 -13.19
C LEU A 271 -12.83 8.18 -11.75
N GLY A 272 -13.69 7.51 -10.99
CA GLY A 272 -13.86 7.72 -9.55
C GLY A 272 -12.79 7.08 -8.67
N ALA A 273 -11.63 6.67 -9.23
CA ALA A 273 -10.61 5.89 -8.54
C ALA A 273 -9.60 6.73 -7.71
N LEU A 274 -9.67 8.07 -7.72
CA LEU A 274 -8.72 8.92 -6.98
C LEU A 274 -8.63 8.55 -5.50
N GLY A 275 -7.42 8.34 -4.99
CA GLY A 275 -7.17 7.95 -3.59
C GLY A 275 -7.58 6.51 -3.23
N VAL A 276 -8.13 5.73 -4.15
CA VAL A 276 -8.31 4.28 -3.96
C VAL A 276 -6.92 3.62 -4.05
N PRO A 277 -6.51 2.80 -3.06
CA PRO A 277 -5.23 2.09 -3.11
C PRO A 277 -5.11 1.25 -4.37
N GLU A 278 -3.89 1.08 -4.88
CA GLU A 278 -3.56 0.42 -6.14
C GLU A 278 -4.05 1.13 -7.41
N PHE A 279 -5.25 1.69 -7.39
CA PHE A 279 -5.97 2.15 -8.57
C PHE A 279 -5.97 3.68 -8.76
N GLY A 280 -5.65 4.45 -7.73
CA GLY A 280 -5.75 5.91 -7.73
C GLY A 280 -4.56 6.67 -8.33
N THR A 281 -3.55 5.97 -8.85
CA THR A 281 -2.42 6.60 -9.55
C THR A 281 -2.77 6.86 -11.01
N ASP A 282 -2.18 7.89 -11.64
CA ASP A 282 -2.43 8.18 -13.06
C ASP A 282 -2.05 6.99 -13.96
N PHE A 283 -1.00 6.25 -13.59
CA PHE A 283 -0.59 5.04 -14.27
C PHE A 283 -1.67 3.94 -14.21
N ALA A 284 -2.15 3.61 -13.01
CA ALA A 284 -3.18 2.58 -12.83
C ALA A 284 -4.53 3.01 -13.42
N MET A 285 -4.90 4.29 -13.30
CA MET A 285 -6.11 4.82 -13.93
C MET A 285 -6.06 4.74 -15.46
N GLN A 286 -4.90 4.96 -16.07
CA GLN A 286 -4.75 4.75 -17.51
C GLN A 286 -4.94 3.28 -17.87
N MET A 287 -4.42 2.35 -17.07
CA MET A 287 -4.66 0.91 -17.28
C MET A 287 -6.14 0.55 -17.17
N LEU A 288 -6.86 1.11 -16.20
CA LEU A 288 -8.31 0.92 -16.05
C LEU A 288 -9.07 1.42 -17.29
N ILE A 289 -8.69 2.59 -17.83
CA ILE A 289 -9.28 3.14 -19.07
C ILE A 289 -9.01 2.23 -20.26
N ASP A 290 -7.77 1.74 -20.41
CA ASP A 290 -7.34 0.89 -21.53
C ASP A 290 -8.01 -0.50 -21.47
N THR A 291 -8.32 -1.01 -20.27
CA THR A 291 -8.79 -2.40 -20.06
C THR A 291 -10.29 -2.52 -19.80
N GLN A 292 -10.97 -1.47 -19.33
CA GLN A 292 -12.40 -1.43 -19.02
C GLN A 292 -12.87 -2.64 -18.19
N PRO A 293 -12.40 -2.79 -16.93
CA PRO A 293 -12.70 -3.96 -16.10
C PRO A 293 -14.20 -4.10 -15.83
N LYS A 294 -14.68 -5.34 -15.80
CA LYS A 294 -16.09 -5.67 -15.51
C LYS A 294 -16.26 -6.45 -14.22
N TYR A 295 -15.24 -7.19 -13.83
CA TYR A 295 -15.26 -8.15 -12.74
C TYR A 295 -14.21 -7.80 -11.68
N PHE A 296 -14.41 -8.24 -10.45
CA PHE A 296 -13.42 -8.14 -9.38
C PHE A 296 -12.11 -8.81 -9.80
N SER A 297 -12.18 -9.96 -10.48
CA SER A 297 -11.01 -10.62 -11.05
C SER A 297 -10.23 -9.76 -12.04
N ASP A 298 -10.89 -8.88 -12.79
CA ASP A 298 -10.19 -7.97 -13.70
C ASP A 298 -9.39 -6.94 -12.92
N LEU A 299 -9.90 -6.45 -11.79
CA LEU A 299 -9.17 -5.58 -10.87
C LEU A 299 -7.96 -6.28 -10.26
N VAL A 300 -8.09 -7.56 -9.88
CA VAL A 300 -6.96 -8.39 -9.40
C VAL A 300 -5.87 -8.50 -10.46
N ARG A 301 -6.25 -8.73 -11.72
CA ARG A 301 -5.31 -8.78 -12.85
C ARG A 301 -4.62 -7.44 -13.08
N ILE A 302 -5.37 -6.34 -13.07
CA ILE A 302 -4.83 -4.99 -13.25
C ILE A 302 -3.87 -4.62 -12.12
N ALA A 303 -4.19 -4.98 -10.87
CA ALA A 303 -3.27 -4.81 -9.75
C ALA A 303 -1.96 -5.59 -9.99
N GLY A 304 -2.02 -6.85 -10.44
CA GLY A 304 -0.83 -7.61 -10.80
C GLY A 304 0.03 -6.92 -11.87
N LEU A 305 -0.60 -6.37 -12.91
CA LEU A 305 0.06 -5.65 -14.00
C LEU A 305 0.67 -4.31 -13.55
N ALA A 306 0.04 -3.61 -12.59
CA ALA A 306 0.44 -2.28 -12.16
C ALA A 306 1.70 -2.26 -11.29
N HIS A 307 2.01 -3.38 -10.62
CA HIS A 307 3.16 -3.52 -9.71
C HIS A 307 4.36 -4.24 -10.31
N GLY A 308 4.22 -4.77 -11.52
CA GLY A 308 5.28 -5.50 -12.20
C GLY A 308 6.19 -4.62 -13.04
N THR A 309 7.50 -4.80 -12.91
CA THR A 309 8.49 -4.13 -13.78
C THR A 309 8.51 -4.81 -15.15
N ASP A 310 8.34 -4.03 -16.22
CA ASP A 310 8.19 -4.48 -17.61
C ASP A 310 7.02 -5.48 -17.83
N VAL A 311 5.99 -5.39 -16.99
CA VAL A 311 4.78 -6.22 -17.12
C VAL A 311 3.72 -5.53 -18.00
N TRP A 312 3.45 -4.24 -17.76
CA TRP A 312 2.48 -3.47 -18.57
C TRP A 312 3.12 -2.77 -19.77
N LEU A 313 3.90 -1.71 -19.51
CA LEU A 313 4.45 -0.83 -20.54
C LEU A 313 5.38 -1.60 -21.49
N GLY A 314 5.10 -1.51 -22.79
CA GLY A 314 5.86 -2.22 -23.81
C GLY A 314 5.75 -3.75 -23.75
N ASN A 315 4.79 -4.29 -23.00
CA ASN A 315 4.52 -5.72 -22.88
C ASN A 315 3.00 -5.99 -22.97
N ALA A 316 2.29 -6.22 -21.87
CA ALA A 316 0.87 -6.54 -21.89
C ALA A 316 0.02 -5.46 -22.60
N GLN A 317 0.37 -4.19 -22.43
CA GLN A 317 -0.29 -3.08 -23.14
C GLN A 317 -0.20 -3.25 -24.67
N THR A 318 1.00 -3.57 -25.17
CA THR A 318 1.24 -3.78 -26.61
C THR A 318 0.44 -4.98 -27.12
N LEU A 319 0.44 -6.08 -26.38
CA LEU A 319 -0.30 -7.29 -26.76
C LEU A 319 -1.82 -7.07 -26.82
N ILE A 320 -2.35 -6.25 -25.90
CA ILE A 320 -3.77 -5.87 -25.89
C ILE A 320 -4.10 -4.94 -27.06
N GLN A 321 -3.26 -3.94 -27.33
CA GLN A 321 -3.44 -3.03 -28.46
C GLN A 321 -3.34 -3.73 -29.82
N GLU A 322 -2.48 -4.74 -29.94
CA GLU A 322 -2.34 -5.57 -31.14
C GLU A 322 -3.45 -6.63 -31.28
N GLY A 323 -4.34 -6.77 -30.28
CA GLY A 323 -5.40 -7.78 -30.26
C GLY A 323 -4.91 -9.22 -30.10
N LYS A 324 -3.64 -9.41 -29.68
CA LYS A 324 -3.05 -10.73 -29.42
C LYS A 324 -3.43 -11.29 -28.05
N ALA A 325 -3.75 -10.42 -27.11
CA ALA A 325 -4.22 -10.78 -25.78
C ALA A 325 -5.39 -9.88 -25.35
N THR A 326 -6.18 -10.35 -24.40
CA THR A 326 -7.13 -9.55 -23.62
C THR A 326 -6.62 -9.45 -22.19
N ILE A 327 -7.25 -8.64 -21.34
CA ILE A 327 -6.92 -8.62 -19.91
C ILE A 327 -7.04 -10.00 -19.26
N GLN A 328 -7.96 -10.85 -19.75
CA GLN A 328 -8.19 -12.19 -19.22
C GLN A 328 -7.17 -13.22 -19.70
N THR A 329 -6.46 -12.96 -20.80
CA THR A 329 -5.48 -13.88 -21.39
C THR A 329 -4.03 -13.39 -21.27
N ALA A 330 -3.82 -12.14 -20.88
CA ALA A 330 -2.49 -11.58 -20.62
C ALA A 330 -1.90 -12.15 -19.32
N ILE A 331 -0.57 -12.19 -19.24
CA ILE A 331 0.15 -12.61 -18.04
C ILE A 331 0.06 -11.48 -17.01
N CYS A 332 -0.79 -11.64 -16.00
CA CYS A 332 -1.06 -10.60 -15.00
C CYS A 332 -0.41 -10.92 -13.66
N THR A 333 -0.30 -12.21 -13.35
CA THR A 333 0.31 -12.73 -12.13
C THR A 333 1.20 -13.92 -12.47
N ARG A 334 2.10 -14.29 -11.56
CA ARG A 334 2.98 -15.45 -11.81
C ARG A 334 2.20 -16.77 -11.90
N ASP A 335 1.14 -16.90 -11.14
CA ASP A 335 0.26 -18.07 -11.11
C ASP A 335 -0.31 -18.37 -12.51
N ASP A 336 -0.64 -17.33 -13.28
CA ASP A 336 -1.14 -17.46 -14.66
C ASP A 336 -0.14 -18.21 -15.56
N ILE A 337 1.17 -18.05 -15.34
CA ILE A 337 2.21 -18.77 -16.09
C ILE A 337 2.14 -20.25 -15.80
N MET A 338 2.17 -20.62 -14.52
CA MET A 338 2.18 -22.02 -14.12
C MET A 338 0.90 -22.73 -14.57
N ILE A 339 -0.28 -22.14 -14.29
CA ILE A 339 -1.57 -22.72 -14.64
C ILE A 339 -1.71 -22.86 -16.17
N TYR A 340 -1.32 -21.83 -16.93
CA TYR A 340 -1.41 -21.87 -18.38
C TYR A 340 -0.51 -22.96 -18.98
N LEU A 341 0.75 -23.06 -18.55
CA LEU A 341 1.67 -24.07 -19.08
C LEU A 341 1.22 -25.49 -18.73
N ILE A 342 0.72 -25.74 -17.53
CA ILE A 342 0.12 -27.02 -17.15
C ILE A 342 -1.10 -27.33 -18.04
N SER A 343 -1.96 -26.34 -18.30
CA SER A 343 -3.13 -26.52 -19.17
C SER A 343 -2.77 -26.84 -20.63
N MET A 344 -1.58 -26.42 -21.08
CA MET A 344 -1.02 -26.74 -22.40
C MET A 344 -0.31 -28.12 -22.42
N GLY A 345 -0.19 -28.78 -21.28
CA GLY A 345 0.37 -30.13 -21.13
C GLY A 345 1.81 -30.21 -20.67
N LEU A 346 2.45 -29.09 -20.30
CA LEU A 346 3.81 -29.11 -19.76
C LEU A 346 3.84 -29.77 -18.37
N GLU A 347 4.99 -30.36 -18.03
CA GLU A 347 5.21 -30.94 -16.71
C GLU A 347 5.09 -29.87 -15.59
N GLU A 348 4.47 -30.26 -14.48
CA GLU A 348 4.12 -29.36 -13.38
C GLU A 348 5.35 -28.69 -12.74
N GLY A 349 6.40 -29.47 -12.45
CA GLY A 349 7.65 -28.96 -11.91
C GLY A 349 8.39 -28.00 -12.83
N LEU A 350 8.41 -28.29 -14.14
CA LEU A 350 8.96 -27.39 -15.15
C LEU A 350 8.16 -26.09 -15.25
N SER A 351 6.83 -26.19 -15.27
CA SER A 351 5.92 -25.02 -15.31
C SER A 351 6.14 -24.11 -14.11
N PHE A 352 6.27 -24.68 -12.90
CA PHE A 352 6.63 -23.96 -11.69
C PHE A 352 8.02 -23.29 -11.79
N THR A 353 9.01 -24.01 -12.32
CA THR A 353 10.38 -23.49 -12.48
C THR A 353 10.41 -22.29 -13.44
N ILE A 354 9.68 -22.39 -14.57
CA ILE A 354 9.54 -21.31 -15.54
C ILE A 354 8.87 -20.09 -14.89
N MET A 355 7.75 -20.29 -14.18
CA MET A 355 7.07 -19.23 -13.43
C MET A 355 8.04 -18.50 -12.47
N GLU A 356 8.77 -19.24 -11.64
CA GLU A 356 9.70 -18.65 -10.66
C GLU A 356 10.90 -17.95 -11.32
N SER A 357 11.33 -18.41 -12.49
CA SER A 357 12.37 -17.73 -13.28
C SER A 357 11.88 -16.39 -13.84
N VAL A 358 10.73 -16.41 -14.51
CA VAL A 358 10.13 -15.23 -15.17
C VAL A 358 9.77 -14.16 -14.15
N ARG A 359 9.13 -14.52 -13.02
CA ARG A 359 8.76 -13.55 -11.98
C ARG A 359 9.95 -12.87 -11.29
N LYS A 360 11.16 -13.46 -11.40
CA LYS A 360 12.42 -12.91 -10.88
C LYS A 360 13.24 -12.18 -11.97
N GLY A 361 12.68 -12.02 -13.18
CA GLY A 361 13.36 -11.34 -14.28
C GLY A 361 14.54 -12.10 -14.87
N LYS A 362 14.63 -13.40 -14.62
CA LYS A 362 15.70 -14.27 -15.16
C LYS A 362 15.41 -14.73 -16.58
N GLY A 363 14.19 -14.48 -17.09
CA GLY A 363 13.77 -14.84 -18.44
C GLY A 363 13.61 -16.35 -18.64
N LEU A 364 13.73 -16.77 -19.90
CA LEU A 364 13.59 -18.16 -20.33
C LEU A 364 14.92 -18.70 -20.86
N LYS A 365 15.17 -20.00 -20.62
CA LYS A 365 16.26 -20.73 -21.25
C LYS A 365 15.83 -21.25 -22.63
N PRO A 366 16.77 -21.47 -23.57
CA PRO A 366 16.46 -22.04 -24.89
C PRO A 366 15.66 -23.34 -24.82
N GLU A 367 16.05 -24.26 -23.92
CA GLU A 367 15.35 -25.54 -23.70
C GLU A 367 13.88 -25.38 -23.26
N TRP A 368 13.56 -24.31 -22.53
CA TRP A 368 12.19 -24.01 -22.11
C TRP A 368 11.37 -23.42 -23.25
N GLU A 369 11.98 -22.59 -24.09
CA GLU A 369 11.32 -22.04 -25.28
C GLU A 369 10.93 -23.17 -26.25
N GLU A 370 11.83 -24.12 -26.50
CA GLU A 370 11.57 -25.29 -27.33
C GLU A 370 10.41 -26.15 -26.77
N GLU A 371 10.39 -26.37 -25.46
CA GLU A 371 9.32 -27.13 -24.81
C GLU A 371 7.97 -26.41 -24.83
N MET A 372 7.97 -25.08 -24.63
CA MET A 372 6.76 -24.27 -24.75
C MET A 372 6.21 -24.33 -26.19
N ILE A 373 7.09 -24.23 -27.20
CA ILE A 373 6.71 -24.32 -28.62
C ILE A 373 6.18 -25.72 -28.96
N SER A 374 6.80 -26.79 -28.45
CA SER A 374 6.38 -28.18 -28.72
C SER A 374 4.97 -28.48 -28.21
N HIS A 375 4.54 -27.78 -27.15
CA HIS A 375 3.20 -27.82 -26.59
C HIS A 375 2.25 -26.77 -27.18
N GLY A 376 2.67 -26.01 -28.19
CA GLY A 376 1.82 -25.04 -28.88
C GLY A 376 1.60 -23.72 -28.15
N VAL A 377 2.48 -23.36 -27.20
CA VAL A 377 2.45 -22.04 -26.57
C VAL A 377 2.78 -20.97 -27.62
N PRO A 378 1.96 -19.91 -27.78
CA PRO A 378 2.18 -18.88 -28.79
C PRO A 378 3.47 -18.09 -28.60
N ASP A 379 4.11 -17.68 -29.71
CA ASP A 379 5.33 -16.87 -29.71
C ASP A 379 5.21 -15.58 -28.90
N TRP A 380 4.04 -14.94 -28.91
CA TRP A 380 3.81 -13.71 -28.16
C TRP A 380 3.87 -13.94 -26.64
N TYR A 381 3.48 -15.13 -26.18
CA TYR A 381 3.50 -15.51 -24.76
C TYR A 381 4.95 -15.70 -24.29
N ILE A 382 5.75 -16.41 -25.08
CA ILE A 382 7.19 -16.61 -24.87
C ILE A 382 7.91 -15.25 -24.85
N TRP A 383 7.58 -14.38 -25.82
CA TRP A 383 8.12 -13.02 -25.89
C TRP A 383 7.77 -12.20 -24.65
N SER A 384 6.54 -12.29 -24.15
CA SER A 384 6.10 -11.61 -22.93
C SER A 384 6.89 -12.07 -21.71
N CYS A 385 7.05 -13.38 -21.54
CA CYS A 385 7.82 -13.97 -20.44
C CYS A 385 9.27 -13.46 -20.37
N LYS A 386 9.90 -13.19 -21.51
CA LYS A 386 11.30 -12.70 -21.58
C LYS A 386 11.46 -11.24 -21.16
N LYS A 387 10.37 -10.45 -21.17
CA LYS A 387 10.39 -9.03 -20.80
C LYS A 387 10.23 -8.81 -19.31
N ILE A 388 9.33 -9.56 -18.68
CA ILE A 388 8.96 -9.41 -17.27
C ILE A 388 10.22 -9.43 -16.40
N LYS A 389 10.38 -8.40 -15.55
CA LYS A 389 11.48 -8.30 -14.57
C LYS A 389 11.03 -8.65 -13.15
N TYR A 390 9.77 -8.40 -12.85
CA TYR A 390 9.19 -8.72 -11.56
C TYR A 390 7.67 -8.86 -11.67
N MET A 391 7.07 -9.80 -10.93
CA MET A 391 5.62 -10.02 -10.95
C MET A 391 5.09 -10.58 -9.62
N PHE A 392 3.88 -10.14 -9.25
CA PHE A 392 3.18 -10.56 -8.03
C PHE A 392 2.54 -11.95 -8.15
N PRO A 393 2.37 -12.67 -7.01
CA PRO A 393 1.41 -13.76 -6.90
C PRO A 393 -0.04 -13.25 -6.88
N LYS A 394 -0.96 -14.06 -7.44
CA LYS A 394 -2.40 -13.78 -7.47
C LYS A 394 -2.98 -13.58 -6.08
N ALA A 395 -2.52 -14.34 -5.09
CA ALA A 395 -2.91 -14.18 -3.68
C ALA A 395 -2.64 -12.77 -3.13
N HIS A 396 -1.47 -12.20 -3.45
CA HIS A 396 -1.11 -10.86 -3.00
C HIS A 396 -1.99 -9.81 -3.68
N ALA A 397 -2.17 -9.94 -5.01
CA ALA A 397 -3.05 -9.04 -5.76
C ALA A 397 -4.50 -9.10 -5.24
N ALA A 398 -5.04 -10.31 -5.01
CA ALA A 398 -6.39 -10.49 -4.46
C ALA A 398 -6.54 -9.82 -3.09
N ALA A 399 -5.61 -10.05 -2.16
CA ALA A 399 -5.63 -9.43 -0.84
C ALA A 399 -5.65 -7.89 -0.91
N TYR A 400 -4.84 -7.30 -1.78
CA TYR A 400 -4.73 -5.85 -1.93
C TYR A 400 -5.98 -5.26 -2.56
N VAL A 401 -6.54 -5.92 -3.58
CA VAL A 401 -7.80 -5.50 -4.20
C VAL A 401 -8.97 -5.64 -3.23
N MET A 402 -8.99 -6.65 -2.36
CA MET A 402 -10.00 -6.74 -1.28
C MET A 402 -9.95 -5.52 -0.35
N MET A 403 -8.75 -5.07 0.05
CA MET A 403 -8.61 -3.86 0.87
C MET A 403 -9.04 -2.60 0.11
N ALA A 404 -8.55 -2.45 -1.12
CA ALA A 404 -8.89 -1.31 -1.98
C ALA A 404 -10.40 -1.23 -2.23
N TRP A 405 -11.06 -2.37 -2.43
CA TRP A 405 -12.50 -2.48 -2.61
C TRP A 405 -13.28 -2.03 -1.38
N ARG A 406 -12.87 -2.45 -0.18
CA ARG A 406 -13.50 -2.02 1.08
C ARG A 406 -13.36 -0.51 1.31
N ILE A 407 -12.19 0.05 0.98
CA ILE A 407 -11.97 1.51 1.02
C ILE A 407 -12.84 2.23 -0.02
N ALA A 408 -12.94 1.68 -1.24
CA ALA A 408 -13.77 2.21 -2.31
C ALA A 408 -15.27 2.16 -1.97
N TYR A 409 -15.73 1.12 -1.28
CA TYR A 409 -17.08 1.04 -0.74
C TYR A 409 -17.36 2.18 0.25
N CYS A 410 -16.45 2.43 1.19
CA CYS A 410 -16.57 3.58 2.08
C CYS A 410 -16.50 4.91 1.33
N LYS A 411 -15.73 5.01 0.24
CA LYS A 411 -15.70 6.22 -0.60
C LYS A 411 -17.06 6.55 -1.23
N VAL A 412 -17.80 5.53 -1.67
CA VAL A 412 -19.12 5.68 -2.28
C VAL A 412 -20.17 5.97 -1.19
N PHE A 413 -20.28 5.09 -0.20
CA PHE A 413 -21.41 5.07 0.73
C PHE A 413 -21.18 5.87 2.03
N TYR A 414 -19.91 6.09 2.41
CA TYR A 414 -19.51 6.81 3.64
C TYR A 414 -18.43 7.88 3.36
N PRO A 415 -18.68 8.82 2.43
CA PRO A 415 -17.65 9.70 1.88
C PRO A 415 -16.90 10.54 2.92
N LEU A 416 -17.59 11.12 3.92
CA LEU A 416 -16.91 11.87 4.99
C LEU A 416 -15.98 10.98 5.82
N ALA A 417 -16.37 9.73 6.09
CA ALA A 417 -15.50 8.78 6.79
C ALA A 417 -14.28 8.40 5.93
N TYR A 418 -14.49 8.19 4.62
CA TYR A 418 -13.40 7.98 3.67
C TYR A 418 -12.41 9.13 3.65
N TYR A 419 -12.88 10.37 3.45
CA TYR A 419 -12.00 11.54 3.38
C TYR A 419 -11.29 11.79 4.72
N ALA A 420 -11.99 11.65 5.85
CA ALA A 420 -11.37 11.76 7.18
C ALA A 420 -10.24 10.72 7.35
N ALA A 421 -10.48 9.46 7.01
CA ALA A 421 -9.47 8.41 7.11
C ALA A 421 -8.32 8.61 6.12
N PHE A 422 -8.62 8.99 4.87
CA PHE A 422 -7.61 9.21 3.83
C PHE A 422 -6.65 10.35 4.23
N PHE A 423 -7.19 11.51 4.62
CA PHE A 423 -6.36 12.67 4.97
C PHE A 423 -5.60 12.49 6.29
N SER A 424 -6.07 11.62 7.19
CA SER A 424 -5.37 11.32 8.43
C SER A 424 -4.22 10.35 8.25
N ILE A 425 -4.34 9.40 7.32
CA ILE A 425 -3.45 8.22 7.26
C ILE A 425 -2.58 8.21 6.00
N ARG A 426 -3.11 8.58 4.82
CA ARG A 426 -2.43 8.41 3.52
C ARG A 426 -1.92 9.69 2.88
N ALA A 427 -2.49 10.83 3.27
CA ALA A 427 -2.09 12.10 2.71
C ALA A 427 -0.71 12.48 3.26
N ASN A 428 0.25 12.66 2.35
CA ASN A 428 1.66 12.94 2.68
C ASN A 428 2.05 14.38 2.37
N GLY A 429 1.25 15.08 1.56
CA GLY A 429 1.47 16.45 1.14
C GLY A 429 0.30 17.38 1.45
N PHE A 430 -0.60 16.98 2.37
CA PHE A 430 -1.74 17.78 2.78
C PHE A 430 -1.29 19.10 3.42
N SER A 431 -1.94 20.20 3.04
CA SER A 431 -1.68 21.54 3.60
C SER A 431 -3.01 22.25 3.83
N TYR A 432 -3.27 22.64 5.08
CA TYR A 432 -4.46 23.36 5.49
C TYR A 432 -4.61 24.70 4.75
N GLU A 433 -3.50 25.38 4.53
CA GLU A 433 -3.39 26.69 3.90
C GLU A 433 -3.79 26.66 2.43
N LEU A 434 -3.43 25.56 1.75
CA LEU A 434 -3.68 25.38 0.32
C LEU A 434 -5.04 24.73 0.05
N MET A 435 -5.48 23.81 0.92
CA MET A 435 -6.60 22.91 0.63
C MET A 435 -7.90 23.25 1.36
N CYS A 436 -7.83 23.79 2.59
CA CYS A 436 -9.01 23.94 3.46
C CYS A 436 -9.60 25.35 3.45
N GLN A 437 -9.08 26.26 2.63
CA GLN A 437 -9.49 27.66 2.58
C GLN A 437 -10.59 27.93 1.54
N GLY A 438 -11.39 26.91 1.22
CA GLY A 438 -12.44 26.92 0.22
C GLY A 438 -12.00 26.50 -1.19
N ARG A 439 -12.98 26.12 -2.01
CA ARG A 439 -12.78 25.57 -3.36
C ARG A 439 -12.00 26.52 -4.28
N ASP A 440 -12.35 27.80 -4.31
CA ASP A 440 -11.69 28.77 -5.22
C ASP A 440 -10.18 28.89 -4.97
N LYS A 441 -9.78 28.85 -3.69
CA LYS A 441 -8.36 28.91 -3.31
C LYS A 441 -7.63 27.62 -3.66
N LEU A 442 -8.27 26.46 -3.50
CA LEU A 442 -7.71 25.19 -3.96
C LEU A 442 -7.49 25.20 -5.48
N GLU A 443 -8.49 25.63 -6.26
CA GLU A 443 -8.41 25.68 -7.73
C GLU A 443 -7.29 26.61 -8.23
N TYR A 444 -7.08 27.73 -7.54
CA TYR A 444 -5.97 28.64 -7.82
C TYR A 444 -4.60 27.94 -7.70
N TYR A 445 -4.36 27.20 -6.61
CA TYR A 445 -3.10 26.49 -6.41
C TYR A 445 -2.97 25.26 -7.33
N LEU A 446 -4.07 24.56 -7.60
CA LEU A 446 -4.10 23.47 -8.59
C LEU A 446 -3.66 23.97 -9.98
N ALA A 447 -4.15 25.13 -10.41
CA ALA A 447 -3.77 25.73 -11.69
C ALA A 447 -2.28 26.10 -11.73
N ASP A 448 -1.73 26.68 -10.65
CA ASP A 448 -0.30 26.98 -10.53
C ASP A 448 0.56 25.71 -10.63
N TYR A 449 0.24 24.67 -9.85
CA TYR A 449 1.01 23.43 -9.83
C TYR A 449 0.95 22.70 -11.17
N LYS A 450 -0.22 22.68 -11.82
CA LYS A 450 -0.37 22.11 -13.17
C LYS A 450 0.48 22.86 -14.21
N LYS A 451 0.57 24.19 -14.12
CA LYS A 451 1.39 25.00 -15.04
C LYS A 451 2.88 24.66 -14.97
N ARG A 452 3.37 24.21 -13.83
CA ARG A 452 4.78 23.88 -13.57
C ARG A 452 5.01 22.41 -13.25
N MET A 453 4.14 21.52 -13.74
CA MET A 453 4.14 20.10 -13.35
C MET A 453 5.48 19.39 -13.55
N ASP A 454 6.22 19.75 -14.60
CA ASP A 454 7.51 19.13 -14.95
C ASP A 454 8.66 19.54 -14.02
N THR A 455 8.47 20.60 -13.21
CA THR A 455 9.49 21.13 -12.30
C THR A 455 9.13 20.97 -10.83
N LEU A 456 7.99 20.33 -10.52
CA LEU A 456 7.57 20.08 -9.15
C LEU A 456 8.57 19.18 -8.42
N SER A 457 8.94 19.60 -7.21
CA SER A 457 9.65 18.76 -6.27
C SER A 457 8.78 17.57 -5.81
N LYS A 458 9.39 16.54 -5.21
CA LYS A 458 8.64 15.38 -4.72
C LYS A 458 7.54 15.77 -3.71
N LYS A 459 7.84 16.71 -2.78
CA LYS A 459 6.84 17.23 -1.84
C LYS A 459 5.66 17.85 -2.57
N GLU A 460 5.92 18.66 -3.60
CA GLU A 460 4.87 19.32 -4.37
C GLU A 460 4.06 18.36 -5.25
N GLN A 461 4.67 17.29 -5.75
CA GLN A 461 3.94 16.21 -6.43
C GLN A 461 2.98 15.51 -5.46
N ASP A 462 3.40 15.26 -4.22
CA ASP A 462 2.56 14.66 -3.19
C ASP A 462 1.43 15.62 -2.78
N THR A 463 1.72 16.93 -2.66
CA THR A 463 0.70 17.98 -2.45
C THR A 463 -0.30 18.03 -3.61
N LEU A 464 0.15 17.99 -4.87
CA LEU A 464 -0.74 17.96 -6.03
C LEU A 464 -1.66 16.74 -6.03
N ARG A 465 -1.13 15.56 -5.67
CA ARG A 465 -1.93 14.34 -5.53
C ARG A 465 -3.03 14.52 -4.50
N ASP A 466 -2.70 15.05 -3.33
CA ASP A 466 -3.66 15.23 -2.24
C ASP A 466 -4.67 16.36 -2.57
N MET A 467 -4.25 17.44 -3.26
CA MET A 467 -5.13 18.51 -3.76
C MET A 467 -6.23 17.96 -4.70
N ARG A 468 -5.92 16.97 -5.55
CA ARG A 468 -6.93 16.36 -6.45
C ARG A 468 -8.03 15.64 -5.67
N ILE A 469 -7.70 15.07 -4.51
CA ILE A 469 -8.67 14.36 -3.66
C ILE A 469 -9.54 15.37 -2.91
N VAL A 470 -8.95 16.50 -2.49
CA VAL A 470 -9.70 17.62 -1.90
C VAL A 470 -10.61 18.27 -2.96
N GLN A 471 -10.17 18.37 -4.22
CA GLN A 471 -11.00 18.85 -5.34
C GLN A 471 -12.22 17.94 -5.53
N GLU A 472 -12.01 16.62 -5.53
CA GLU A 472 -13.10 15.64 -5.58
C GLU A 472 -14.07 15.79 -4.39
N MET A 473 -13.54 15.96 -3.17
CA MET A 473 -14.37 16.18 -1.98
C MET A 473 -15.27 17.42 -2.12
N TYR A 474 -14.71 18.55 -2.57
CA TYR A 474 -15.49 19.77 -2.83
C TYR A 474 -16.50 19.59 -3.97
N ALA A 475 -16.12 18.90 -5.05
CA ALA A 475 -17.01 18.61 -6.17
C ALA A 475 -18.23 17.79 -5.73
N ARG A 476 -18.05 16.89 -4.76
CA ARG A 476 -19.13 16.10 -4.15
C ARG A 476 -19.96 16.86 -3.12
N GLY A 477 -19.68 18.14 -2.89
CA GLY A 477 -20.45 19.01 -2.00
C GLY A 477 -20.04 18.94 -0.53
N TYR A 478 -18.93 18.28 -0.19
CA TYR A 478 -18.37 18.29 1.16
C TYR A 478 -17.41 19.46 1.35
N ASP A 479 -17.19 19.83 2.61
CA ASP A 479 -16.44 21.03 2.95
C ASP A 479 -15.68 20.84 4.28
N PHE A 480 -14.73 21.72 4.54
CA PHE A 480 -14.00 21.77 5.80
C PHE A 480 -14.65 22.75 6.78
N THR A 481 -14.52 22.45 8.06
CA THR A 481 -14.64 23.45 9.12
C THR A 481 -13.25 23.98 9.45
N PRO A 482 -13.10 25.27 9.84
CA PRO A 482 -11.85 25.77 10.38
C PRO A 482 -11.35 24.91 11.55
N ILE A 483 -10.03 24.83 11.70
CA ILE A 483 -9.41 24.15 12.84
C ILE A 483 -9.81 24.88 14.12
N ASP A 484 -10.42 24.16 15.06
CA ASP A 484 -10.57 24.62 16.44
C ASP A 484 -9.44 23.98 17.27
N ILE A 485 -8.46 24.78 17.68
CA ILE A 485 -7.29 24.30 18.44
C ILE A 485 -7.65 23.60 19.75
N TYR A 486 -8.86 23.82 20.28
CA TYR A 486 -9.33 23.20 21.53
C TYR A 486 -10.04 21.85 21.31
N GLN A 487 -10.42 21.52 20.07
CA GLN A 487 -11.12 20.29 19.72
C GLN A 487 -10.32 19.38 18.79
N ALA A 488 -9.53 19.98 17.89
CA ALA A 488 -8.77 19.30 16.85
C ALA A 488 -7.82 18.26 17.45
N LYS A 489 -7.66 17.13 16.76
CA LYS A 489 -6.62 16.14 17.08
C LYS A 489 -5.29 16.52 16.45
N ALA A 490 -4.23 15.98 17.03
CA ALA A 490 -2.87 16.17 16.52
C ALA A 490 -2.73 15.65 15.08
N ARG A 491 -3.17 14.41 14.84
CA ARG A 491 -2.95 13.69 13.57
C ARG A 491 -4.22 13.34 12.78
N HIS A 492 -5.37 13.23 13.44
CA HIS A 492 -6.59 12.72 12.79
C HIS A 492 -7.60 13.83 12.47
N PHE A 493 -8.16 13.76 11.27
CA PHE A 493 -9.31 14.54 10.82
C PHE A 493 -10.57 14.03 11.52
N GLN A 494 -11.51 14.94 11.79
CA GLN A 494 -12.74 14.64 12.52
C GLN A 494 -13.97 15.05 11.71
N ILE A 495 -15.04 14.26 11.77
CA ILE A 495 -16.33 14.63 11.20
C ILE A 495 -17.08 15.46 12.24
N ILE A 496 -17.28 16.76 11.96
CA ILE A 496 -17.99 17.69 12.84
C ILE A 496 -19.07 18.42 12.03
N GLY A 497 -20.33 18.31 12.46
CA GLY A 497 -21.44 19.04 11.85
C GLY A 497 -21.65 18.75 10.37
N GLY A 498 -21.35 17.54 9.90
CA GLY A 498 -21.43 17.17 8.48
C GLY A 498 -20.28 17.69 7.62
N LYS A 499 -19.22 18.25 8.23
CA LYS A 499 -17.99 18.71 7.59
C LYS A 499 -16.76 18.02 8.18
N LEU A 500 -15.60 18.23 7.58
CA LEU A 500 -14.32 17.75 8.12
C LEU A 500 -13.56 18.85 8.86
N MET A 501 -13.18 18.59 10.10
CA MET A 501 -12.16 19.38 10.79
C MET A 501 -10.79 18.78 10.49
N PRO A 502 -9.86 19.56 9.92
CA PRO A 502 -8.48 19.13 9.73
C PRO A 502 -7.74 18.88 11.04
N SER A 503 -6.73 18.02 11.00
CA SER A 503 -5.82 17.82 12.13
C SER A 503 -4.86 19.00 12.28
N LEU A 504 -4.27 19.16 13.47
CA LEU A 504 -3.24 20.18 13.68
C LEU A 504 -2.00 19.94 12.80
N SER A 505 -1.59 18.68 12.61
CA SER A 505 -0.45 18.32 11.76
C SER A 505 -0.62 18.67 10.28
N SER A 506 -1.83 19.07 9.85
CA SER A 506 -2.10 19.54 8.49
C SER A 506 -1.63 20.98 8.24
N ILE A 507 -1.26 21.72 9.29
CA ILE A 507 -0.74 23.10 9.19
C ILE A 507 0.72 23.04 8.76
N ASP A 508 1.09 23.80 7.73
CA ASP A 508 2.45 23.78 7.19
C ASP A 508 3.47 24.20 8.26
N GLY A 509 4.46 23.33 8.48
CA GLY A 509 5.52 23.54 9.47
C GLY A 509 5.15 23.11 10.90
N LEU A 510 3.91 22.72 11.19
CA LEU A 510 3.51 22.15 12.48
C LEU A 510 3.71 20.63 12.47
N GLY A 511 4.92 20.18 12.81
CA GLY A 511 5.22 18.75 12.90
C GLY A 511 4.44 18.02 14.00
N GLU A 512 4.32 16.70 13.88
CA GLU A 512 3.47 15.87 14.75
C GLU A 512 3.72 16.05 16.26
N LYS A 513 4.99 16.13 16.69
CA LYS A 513 5.32 16.34 18.12
C LYS A 513 4.82 17.69 18.63
N ALA A 514 4.87 18.73 17.79
CA ALA A 514 4.36 20.04 18.15
C ALA A 514 2.83 20.04 18.17
N ALA A 515 2.20 19.32 17.23
CA ALA A 515 0.75 19.10 17.24
C ALA A 515 0.28 18.35 18.50
N ASP A 516 0.99 17.29 18.92
CA ASP A 516 0.72 16.59 20.18
C ASP A 516 0.84 17.56 21.38
N ALA A 517 1.90 18.37 21.42
CA ALA A 517 2.12 19.34 22.49
C ALA A 517 1.01 20.40 22.57
N VAL A 518 0.40 20.79 21.44
CA VAL A 518 -0.78 21.68 21.43
C VAL A 518 -1.97 20.99 22.09
N VAL A 519 -2.29 19.75 21.69
CA VAL A 519 -3.40 18.97 22.27
C VAL A 519 -3.20 18.75 23.76
N ASP A 520 -1.97 18.46 24.19
CA ASP A 520 -1.65 18.29 25.60
C ASP A 520 -1.77 19.60 26.38
N ALA A 521 -1.22 20.71 25.86
CA ALA A 521 -1.32 22.00 26.51
C ALA A 521 -2.76 22.47 26.69
N VAL A 522 -3.66 22.18 25.75
CA VAL A 522 -5.10 22.52 25.86
C VAL A 522 -5.75 21.96 27.12
N LYS A 523 -5.27 20.82 27.64
CA LYS A 523 -5.78 20.20 28.87
C LYS A 523 -5.58 21.09 30.10
N ASP A 524 -4.59 21.98 30.07
CA ASP A 524 -4.29 22.94 31.14
C ASP A 524 -5.17 24.20 31.09
N GLY A 525 -6.15 24.25 30.19
CA GLY A 525 -7.09 25.35 30.04
C GLY A 525 -6.79 26.29 28.87
N LYS A 526 -7.60 27.34 28.72
CA LYS A 526 -7.50 28.30 27.60
C LYS A 526 -6.15 29.00 27.56
N PHE A 527 -5.68 29.33 26.37
CA PHE A 527 -4.49 30.16 26.21
C PHE A 527 -4.82 31.62 26.53
N LEU A 528 -3.89 32.31 27.17
CA LEU A 528 -4.07 33.72 27.59
C LEU A 528 -3.51 34.72 26.57
N SER A 529 -2.47 34.31 25.84
CA SER A 529 -1.79 35.11 24.81
C SER A 529 -1.06 34.20 23.83
N LYS A 530 -0.57 34.77 22.72
CA LYS A 530 0.31 34.05 21.78
C LYS A 530 1.64 33.66 22.43
N GLU A 531 2.14 34.45 23.37
CA GLU A 531 3.30 34.08 24.20
C GLU A 531 3.01 32.86 25.08
N ASP A 532 1.88 32.84 25.78
CA ASP A 532 1.44 31.69 26.58
C ASP A 532 1.33 30.41 25.72
N PHE A 533 0.69 30.53 24.56
CA PHE A 533 0.58 29.44 23.59
C PHE A 533 1.95 28.87 23.22
N ARG A 534 2.90 29.70 22.78
CA ARG A 534 4.25 29.23 22.41
C ARG A 534 5.02 28.63 23.58
N ASN A 535 4.89 29.21 24.76
CA ASN A 535 5.61 28.73 25.94
C ASN A 535 5.15 27.35 26.39
N ARG A 536 3.84 27.09 26.35
CA ARG A 536 3.23 25.80 26.72
C ARG A 536 3.44 24.73 25.65
N THR A 537 3.30 25.09 24.37
CA THR A 537 3.30 24.13 23.26
C THR A 537 4.66 23.91 22.61
N LYS A 538 5.62 24.82 22.84
CA LYS A 538 6.91 24.88 22.15
C LYS A 538 6.81 25.05 20.62
N VAL A 539 5.64 25.48 20.13
CA VAL A 539 5.45 25.84 18.72
C VAL A 539 6.33 27.04 18.37
N SER A 540 6.98 26.96 17.20
CA SER A 540 7.88 28.01 16.74
C SER A 540 7.12 29.32 16.51
N LYS A 541 7.82 30.46 16.62
CA LYS A 541 7.20 31.77 16.34
C LYS A 541 6.60 31.81 14.93
N THR A 542 7.33 31.32 13.92
CA THR A 542 6.86 31.30 12.52
C THR A 542 5.53 30.56 12.36
N VAL A 543 5.38 29.41 13.00
CA VAL A 543 4.13 28.63 12.92
C VAL A 543 3.02 29.29 13.75
N CYS A 544 3.34 29.86 14.91
CA CYS A 544 2.37 30.62 15.70
C CYS A 544 1.83 31.85 14.96
N ASP A 545 2.68 32.58 14.25
CA ASP A 545 2.29 33.73 13.45
C ASP A 545 1.40 33.29 12.28
N LEU A 546 1.75 32.19 11.59
CA LEU A 546 0.92 31.58 10.56
C LEU A 546 -0.47 31.15 11.08
N MET A 547 -0.53 30.50 12.25
CA MET A 547 -1.81 30.12 12.87
C MET A 547 -2.67 31.34 13.22
N ALA A 548 -2.05 32.45 13.62
CA ALA A 548 -2.76 33.71 13.87
C ALA A 548 -3.29 34.32 12.56
N ASP A 549 -2.49 34.35 11.50
CA ASP A 549 -2.90 34.86 10.18
C ASP A 549 -4.04 34.05 9.56
N LEU A 550 -4.08 32.75 9.85
CA LEU A 550 -5.18 31.84 9.50
C LEU A 550 -6.42 31.99 10.41
N GLY A 551 -6.36 32.86 11.43
CA GLY A 551 -7.45 33.11 12.37
C GLY A 551 -7.66 32.01 13.42
N LEU A 552 -6.78 31.01 13.51
CA LEU A 552 -6.95 29.85 14.40
C LEU A 552 -6.73 30.18 15.88
N LEU A 553 -6.00 31.25 16.16
CA LEU A 553 -5.73 31.74 17.51
C LEU A 553 -6.73 32.81 17.98
N GLY A 554 -7.74 33.14 17.18
CA GLY A 554 -8.74 34.17 17.51
C GLY A 554 -8.11 35.51 17.86
N GLU A 555 -8.68 36.21 18.83
CA GLU A 555 -8.20 37.53 19.31
C GLU A 555 -7.21 37.42 20.49
N LEU A 556 -6.37 36.38 20.53
CA LEU A 556 -5.36 36.28 21.58
C LEU A 556 -4.37 37.47 21.51
N PRO A 557 -4.14 38.19 22.63
CA PRO A 557 -3.15 39.25 22.67
C PRO A 557 -1.73 38.69 22.51
N GLU A 558 -0.77 39.53 22.13
CA GLU A 558 0.62 39.10 21.94
C GLU A 558 1.26 38.57 23.23
N SER A 559 1.05 39.26 24.35
CA SER A 559 1.58 38.89 25.66
C SER A 559 0.55 39.11 26.78
N ASN A 560 0.78 38.44 27.91
CA ASN A 560 0.02 38.69 29.14
C ASN A 560 0.51 40.00 29.76
N GLN A 561 -0.40 40.91 30.09
CA GLN A 561 -0.04 42.15 30.82
C GLN A 561 0.12 41.93 32.33
N LEU A 562 -0.35 40.79 32.85
CA LEU A 562 -0.31 40.42 34.27
C LEU A 562 0.02 38.92 34.40
N SER A 563 0.98 38.59 35.26
CA SER A 563 1.35 37.22 35.66
C SER A 563 1.10 37.06 37.16
N LEU A 564 0.34 36.03 37.54
CA LEU A 564 -0.15 35.85 38.92
C LEU A 564 0.90 35.27 39.89
N PHE A 565 2.01 34.75 39.38
CA PHE A 565 3.07 34.11 40.17
C PHE A 565 4.40 34.88 40.17
N ASP A 566 4.47 36.03 39.49
CA ASP A 566 5.65 36.91 39.46
C ASP A 566 5.63 38.00 40.56
N PHE A 567 4.77 37.85 41.57
CA PHE A 567 4.66 38.73 42.74
C PHE A 567 5.02 38.03 44.05
#